data_AF-A0A9E3VW91-F1
#
_entry.id   AF-A0A9E3VW91-F1
#
_cell.length_a   1.000
_cell.length_b   1.000
_cell.length_c   1.000
_cell.angle_alpha   90.00
_cell.angle_beta   90.00
_cell.angle_gamma   90.00
#
_symmetry.space_group_name_H-M   'P 1'
#
loop_
_entity.id
_entity.type
_entity.pdbx_description
1 polymer ?
#
loop_
_entity_poly.entity_id
_entity_poly.type
_entity_poly.pdbx_seq_one_letter_code
_entity_poly.pdbx_strand_id
1 'polypeptide(L)' 'MARLEYATMEWLWDSGAIRADLPGGETLNSQGTYAAVVEMLSRLGKDHWEVATCVASANWLFWTLQRHAH' A
#
# COMPACT_ATOMS: atom_id res chain seq x y z
N MET A 1 5.89 -17.52 -17.99
CA MET A 1 4.97 -16.44 -17.57
C MET A 1 5.57 -15.83 -16.32
N ALA A 2 5.77 -14.51 -16.27
CA ALA A 2 6.25 -13.84 -15.06
C ALA A 2 5.18 -13.99 -13.97
N ARG A 3 5.58 -14.44 -12.78
CA ARG A 3 4.67 -14.53 -11.62
C ARG A 3 4.45 -13.12 -11.08
N LEU A 4 3.20 -12.77 -10.79
CA LEU A 4 2.88 -11.52 -10.10
C LEU A 4 2.81 -11.77 -8.60
N GLU A 5 3.32 -10.80 -7.85
CA GLU A 5 3.09 -10.69 -6.41
C GLU A 5 2.15 -9.53 -6.14
N TYR A 6 1.40 -9.64 -5.05
CA TYR A 6 0.42 -8.64 -4.65
C TYR A 6 0.69 -8.18 -3.22
N ALA A 7 0.53 -6.88 -3.00
CA ALA A 7 0.53 -6.26 -1.69
C ALA A 7 -0.72 -5.40 -1.55
N THR A 8 -1.03 -5.04 -0.32
CA THR A 8 -2.16 -4.16 -0.02
C THR A 8 -1.67 -3.00 0.82
N MET A 9 -2.33 -1.85 0.68
CA MET A 9 -2.14 -0.71 1.57
C MET A 9 -3.50 -0.12 1.89
N GLU A 10 -3.69 0.30 3.13
CA GLU A 10 -4.90 0.97 3.57
C GLU A 10 -4.58 2.22 4.39
N TRP A 11 -5.50 3.17 4.33
CA TRP A 11 -5.46 4.38 5.15
C TRP A 11 -6.84 4.71 5.70
N LEU A 12 -6.96 4.77 7.02
CA LEU A 12 -8.13 5.27 7.74
C LEU A 12 -7.86 6.72 8.15
N TRP A 13 -8.27 7.69 7.32
CA TRP A 13 -7.81 9.07 7.47
C TRP A 13 -8.28 9.75 8.77
N ASP A 14 -9.40 9.32 9.35
CA ASP A 14 -9.92 9.91 10.61
C ASP A 14 -9.00 9.60 11.79
N SER A 15 -8.41 8.40 11.78
CA SER A 15 -7.47 7.94 12.80
C SER A 15 -6.02 8.20 12.42
N GLY A 16 -5.75 8.57 11.16
CA GLY A 16 -4.42 8.64 10.58
C GLY A 16 -3.73 7.29 10.37
N ALA A 17 -4.40 6.17 10.65
CA ALA A 17 -3.79 4.84 10.60
C ALA A 17 -3.52 4.39 9.17
N ILE A 18 -2.25 4.08 8.89
CA ILE A 18 -1.78 3.57 7.60
C ILE A 18 -1.18 2.18 7.83
N ARG A 19 -1.56 1.21 6.99
CA ARG A 19 -1.02 -0.14 7.02
C ARG A 19 -0.74 -0.61 5.61
N ALA A 20 0.37 -1.32 5.41
CA ALA A 20 0.62 -2.05 4.18
C ALA A 20 1.05 -3.49 4.50
N ASP A 21 0.41 -4.45 3.85
CA ASP A 21 0.74 -5.88 3.98
C ASP A 21 1.45 -6.36 2.71
N LEU A 22 2.65 -6.89 2.89
CA LEU A 22 3.53 -7.40 1.85
C LEU A 22 3.50 -8.94 1.79
N PRO A 23 3.86 -9.53 0.63
CA PRO A 23 4.11 -10.98 0.55
C PRO A 23 5.18 -11.41 1.55
N GLY A 24 5.03 -12.61 2.10
CA GLY A 24 5.96 -13.14 3.11
C GLY A 24 5.59 -12.79 4.55
N GLY A 25 4.46 -12.11 4.77
CA GLY A 25 3.92 -11.84 6.10
C GLY A 25 4.49 -10.58 6.78
N GLU A 26 5.19 -9.73 6.03
CA GLU A 26 5.64 -8.44 6.51
C GLU A 26 4.49 -7.43 6.48
N THR A 27 4.28 -6.74 7.61
CA THR A 27 3.32 -5.63 7.72
C THR A 27 4.07 -4.36 8.08
N LEU A 28 3.91 -3.33 7.26
CA LEU A 28 4.38 -1.98 7.52
C LEU A 28 3.24 -1.17 8.14
N ASN A 29 3.50 -0.53 9.28
CA ASN A 29 2.54 0.37 9.91
C ASN A 29 3.10 1.79 9.94
N SER A 30 2.23 2.77 9.71
CA SER A 30 2.55 4.19 9.87
C SER A 30 1.31 4.95 10.38
N GLN A 31 1.52 6.19 10.77
CA GLN A 31 0.48 7.09 11.24
C GLN A 31 0.69 8.45 10.59
N GLY A 32 -0.39 9.08 10.12
CA GLY A 32 -0.33 10.45 9.65
C GLY A 32 -1.40 10.83 8.65
N THR A 33 -1.08 11.92 7.95
CA THR A 33 -1.93 12.54 6.94
C THR A 33 -1.58 12.04 5.54
N TYR A 34 -2.18 12.64 4.52
CA TYR A 34 -1.87 12.38 3.12
C TYR A 34 -0.36 12.35 2.79
N ALA A 35 0.46 13.18 3.44
CA ALA A 35 1.90 13.18 3.20
C ALA A 35 2.56 11.83 3.55
N ALA A 36 2.14 11.20 4.65
CA ALA A 36 2.64 9.87 5.07
C ALA A 36 2.18 8.76 4.11
N VAL A 37 0.99 8.91 3.52
CA VAL A 37 0.50 8.01 2.46
C VAL A 37 1.39 8.11 1.23
N VAL A 38 1.67 9.33 0.76
CA VAL A 38 2.56 9.57 -0.39
C VAL A 38 3.95 9.02 -0.11
N GLU A 39 4.49 9.22 1.09
CA GLU A 39 5.79 8.66 1.49
C GLU A 39 5.80 7.13 1.43
N MET A 40 4.77 6.47 1.98
CA MET A 40 4.67 5.02 1.97
C MET A 40 4.53 4.46 0.54
N LEU A 41 3.64 5.02 -0.28
CA LEU A 41 3.51 4.63 -1.68
C LEU A 41 4.81 4.86 -2.47
N SER A 42 5.52 5.96 -2.19
CA SER A 42 6.82 6.25 -2.81
C SER A 42 7.90 5.26 -2.40
N ARG A 43 7.91 4.82 -1.13
CA ARG A 43 8.79 3.76 -0.65
C ARG A 43 8.49 2.45 -1.36
N LEU A 44 7.23 2.04 -1.42
CA LEU A 44 6.80 0.82 -2.10
C LEU A 44 7.15 0.85 -3.59
N GLY A 45 6.98 2.00 -4.26
CA GLY A 45 7.39 2.19 -5.65
C GLY A 45 8.91 2.00 -5.90
N LYS A 46 9.76 2.34 -4.92
CA LYS A 46 11.21 2.04 -5.00
C LYS A 46 11.50 0.54 -4.95
N ASP A 47 10.62 -0.23 -4.30
CA ASP A 47 10.67 -1.69 -4.23
C ASP A 47 9.88 -2.36 -5.37
N HIS A 48 9.66 -1.61 -6.47
CA HIS A 48 8.98 -2.01 -7.70
C HIS A 48 7.48 -2.34 -7.55
N TRP A 49 6.84 -1.91 -6.46
CA TRP A 49 5.39 -2.02 -6.32
C TRP A 49 4.68 -0.93 -7.13
N GLU A 50 3.73 -1.34 -7.96
CA GLU A 50 2.88 -0.46 -8.74
C GLU A 50 1.44 -0.52 -8.24
N VAL A 51 0.75 0.63 -8.23
CA VAL A 51 -0.69 0.67 -7.90
C VAL A 51 -1.48 -0.02 -9.01
N ALA A 52 -2.06 -1.18 -8.70
CA ALA A 52 -2.96 -1.89 -9.58
C ALA A 52 -4.36 -1.29 -9.54
N THR A 53 -4.87 -1.03 -8.33
CA THR A 53 -6.18 -0.41 -8.11
C THR A 53 -6.19 0.42 -6.83
N CYS A 54 -7.12 1.38 -6.76
CA CYS A 54 -7.46 2.13 -5.56
C CYS A 54 -8.98 2.18 -5.43
N VAL A 55 -9.48 1.89 -4.24
CA VAL A 55 -10.89 2.07 -3.88
C VAL A 55 -10.99 2.96 -2.65
N ALA A 56 -12.02 3.79 -2.61
CA ALA A 56 -12.33 4.64 -1.48
C ALA A 56 -13.76 4.39 -1.01
N SER A 57 -13.96 4.32 0.30
CA SER A 57 -15.28 4.21 0.92
C SER A 57 -15.29 4.93 2.27
N ALA A 58 -16.18 5.90 2.43
CA ALA A 58 -16.25 6.74 3.63
C ALA A 58 -14.88 7.28 4.03
N ASN A 59 -14.34 6.89 5.18
CA ASN A 59 -13.07 7.33 5.74
C ASN A 59 -11.88 6.40 5.46
N TRP A 60 -12.03 5.49 4.50
CA TRP A 60 -11.07 4.44 4.19
C TRP A 60 -10.67 4.48 2.71
N LEU A 61 -9.36 4.50 2.45
CA LEU A 61 -8.80 4.17 1.15
C LEU A 61 -8.06 2.85 1.23
N PHE A 62 -8.16 2.08 0.16
CA PHE A 62 -7.48 0.80 0.00
C PHE A 62 -6.85 0.70 -1.38
N TRP A 63 -5.56 0.43 -1.42
CA TRP A 63 -4.78 0.21 -2.63
C TRP A 63 -4.41 -1.27 -2.73
N THR A 64 -4.60 -1.82 -3.92
CA THR A 64 -3.94 -3.07 -4.31
C THR A 64 -2.69 -2.71 -5.11
N LEU A 65 -1.57 -3.30 -4.72
CA LEU A 65 -0.28 -3.13 -5.35
C LEU A 65 0.12 -4.42 -6.04
N GLN A 66 0.85 -4.33 -7.16
CA GLN A 66 1.40 -5.48 -7.86
C GLN A 66 2.85 -5.24 -8.23
N ARG A 67 3.63 -6.33 -8.33
CA ARG A 67 4.96 -6.31 -8.95
C ARG A 67 5.25 -7.64 -9.61
N HIS A 68 6.24 -7.65 -10.49
CA HIS A 68 6.80 -8.90 -11.00
C HIS A 68 7.64 -9.57 -9.91
N ALA A 69 7.39 -10.85 -9.65
CA ALA A 69 8.25 -11.67 -8.80
C ALA A 69 9.65 -11.75 -9.44
N HIS A 70 10.67 -11.55 -8.61
CA HIS A 70 12.07 -11.71 -9.00
C HIS A 70 12.48 -13.19 -9.08
#